data_AF-A0A1Y2KC29-F1
#
_entry.id   AF-A0A1Y2KC29-F1
#
_cell.length_a   1.000
_cell.length_b   1.000
_cell.length_c   1.000
_cell.angle_alpha   90.00
_cell.angle_beta   90.00
_cell.angle_gamma   90.00
#
_symmetry.space_group_name_H-M   'P 1'
#
loop_
_entity.id
_entity.type
_entity.pdbx_description
1 polymer ?
#
loop_
_entity_poly.entity_id
_entity_poly.type
_entity_poly.pdbx_seq_one_letter_code
_entity_poly.pdbx_strand_id
1 'polypeptide(L)'
;MEIFVNSKSMEHFAWVVALTRVISAIFRHEGRPVFLVEELRSVFDPKGGYWAKGRYVPSLVAEIGDCLQQHMQRLGIAQEDESAKLKGG
;
A
#
# COMPACT_ATOMS: atom_id res chain seq x y z
N MET A 1 13.06 6.06 -7.08
CA MET A 1 12.18 4.95 -7.48
C MET A 1 10.87 5.53 -7.98
N GLU A 2 10.33 5.02 -9.09
CA GLU A 2 8.99 5.39 -9.54
C GLU A 2 8.05 4.24 -9.23
N ILE A 3 6.97 4.52 -8.50
CA ILE A 3 5.89 3.57 -8.24
C ILE A 3 4.72 4.00 -9.12
N PHE A 4 4.04 3.05 -9.74
CA PHE A 4 2.83 3.29 -10.53
C PHE A 4 1.67 2.45 -9.98
N VAL A 5 0.58 3.12 -9.59
CA VAL A 5 -0.68 2.47 -9.24
C VAL A 5 -1.67 2.71 -10.37
N ASN A 6 -2.28 1.66 -10.91
CA ASN A 6 -3.29 1.74 -11.97
C ASN A 6 -4.62 1.16 -11.47
N SER A 7 -5.73 1.77 -11.88
CA SER A 7 -7.09 1.30 -11.62
C SER A 7 -7.91 1.36 -12.92
N LYS A 8 -8.76 0.35 -13.13
CA LYS A 8 -9.75 0.36 -14.23
C LYS A 8 -10.94 1.29 -13.95
N SER A 9 -11.08 1.78 -12.72
CA SER A 9 -12.12 2.74 -12.34
C SER A 9 -11.68 4.17 -12.65
N MET A 10 -12.31 4.79 -13.64
CA MET A 10 -12.04 6.17 -14.03
C MET A 10 -12.50 7.18 -12.96
N GLU A 11 -13.48 6.82 -12.13
CA GLU A 11 -13.95 7.63 -10.99
C GLU A 11 -12.84 7.90 -9.95
N HIS A 12 -11.84 7.03 -9.91
CA HIS A 12 -10.75 7.08 -8.94
C HIS A 12 -9.42 7.56 -9.52
N PHE A 13 -9.40 7.88 -10.81
CA PHE A 13 -8.17 8.12 -11.54
C PHE A 13 -7.34 9.30 -10.98
N ALA A 14 -7.97 10.44 -10.70
CA ALA A 14 -7.26 11.64 -10.26
C ALA A 14 -6.54 11.45 -8.91
N TRP A 15 -7.20 10.81 -7.94
CA TRP A 15 -6.58 10.59 -6.62
C TRP A 15 -5.53 9.48 -6.68
N VAL A 16 -5.72 8.44 -7.50
CA VAL A 16 -4.71 7.40 -7.72
C VAL A 16 -3.43 8.01 -8.31
N VAL A 17 -3.56 8.92 -9.29
CA VAL A 17 -2.41 9.64 -9.86
C VAL A 17 -1.73 10.53 -8.81
N ALA A 18 -2.51 11.28 -8.02
CA ALA A 18 -1.96 12.13 -6.96
C ALA A 18 -1.19 11.30 -5.92
N LEU A 19 -1.76 10.20 -5.45
CA LEU A 19 -1.14 9.27 -4.51
C LEU A 19 0.17 8.71 -5.09
N THR A 20 0.13 8.25 -6.33
CA THR A 20 1.30 7.71 -7.04
C THR A 20 2.46 8.72 -7.09
N ARG A 21 2.17 10.00 -7.34
CA ARG A 21 3.16 11.08 -7.36
C ARG A 21 3.75 11.37 -5.98
N VAL A 22 2.92 11.40 -4.94
CA VAL A 22 3.35 11.62 -3.55
C VAL A 22 4.25 10.49 -3.09
N ILE A 23 3.84 9.24 -3.28
CA ILE A 23 4.64 8.06 -2.93
C ILE A 23 6.00 8.14 -3.65
N SER A 24 6.01 8.41 -4.95
CA SER A 24 7.25 8.54 -5.72
C SER A 24 8.16 9.68 -5.23
N ALA A 25 7.59 10.79 -4.76
CA ALA A 25 8.36 11.89 -4.17
C ALA A 25 9.02 11.47 -2.84
N ILE A 26 8.27 10.80 -1.97
CA ILE A 26 8.78 10.29 -0.69
C ILE A 26 9.96 9.33 -0.93
N PHE A 27 9.83 8.37 -1.85
CA PHE A 27 10.92 7.43 -2.18
C PHE A 27 12.16 8.08 -2.83
N ARG A 28 12.09 9.35 -3.25
CA ARG A 28 13.27 10.10 -3.71
C ARG A 28 14.01 10.82 -2.59
N HIS A 29 13.29 11.19 -1.52
CA HIS A 29 13.85 11.97 -0.41
C HIS A 29 14.16 11.12 0.82
N GLU A 30 13.38 10.07 1.07
CA GLU A 30 13.51 9.17 2.21
C GLU A 30 14.15 7.85 1.78
N GLY A 31 15.25 7.46 2.44
CA GLY A 31 15.96 6.21 2.12
C GLY A 31 15.18 4.94 2.53
N ARG A 32 14.29 5.05 3.53
CA ARG A 32 13.48 3.93 4.05
C ARG A 32 12.09 4.40 4.52
N PRO A 33 11.13 4.60 3.61
CA PRO A 33 9.81 5.13 3.96
C PRO A 33 8.85 4.06 4.48
N VAL A 34 9.26 3.29 5.51
CA VAL A 34 8.45 2.18 6.07
C VAL A 34 7.14 2.69 6.69
N PHE A 35 7.16 3.90 7.27
CA PHE A 35 5.97 4.55 7.84
C PHE A 35 4.81 4.64 6.83
N LEU A 36 5.11 4.80 5.54
CA LEU A 36 4.09 4.97 4.50
C LEU A 36 3.19 3.74 4.39
N VAL A 37 3.73 2.55 4.64
CA VAL A 37 2.95 1.31 4.65
C VAL A 37 1.95 1.33 5.80
N GLU A 38 2.37 1.76 6.99
CA GLU A 38 1.53 1.85 8.18
C GLU A 38 0.41 2.89 7.99
N GLU A 39 0.77 4.08 7.48
CA GLU A 39 -0.19 5.15 7.18
C GLU A 39 -1.25 4.69 6.19
N LEU A 40 -0.84 4.06 5.07
CA LEU A 40 -1.79 3.56 4.06
C LEU A 40 -2.69 2.44 4.60
N ARG A 41 -2.14 1.52 5.41
CA ARG A 41 -2.90 0.44 6.07
C ARG A 41 -3.93 0.95 7.08
N SER A 42 -3.69 2.12 7.68
CA SER A 42 -4.59 2.73 8.66
C SER A 42 -5.83 3.38 8.03
N VAL A 43 -5.88 3.51 6.69
CA VAL A 43 -7.02 4.10 5.99
C VAL A 43 -8.15 3.09 5.84
N PHE A 44 -9.36 3.47 6.29
CA PHE A 44 -10.58 2.67 6.18
C PHE A 44 -11.58 3.31 5.22
N ASP A 45 -12.32 2.50 4.47
CA ASP A 45 -13.45 2.98 3.69
C ASP A 45 -14.68 3.13 4.60
N PRO A 46 -15.31 4.32 4.68
CA PRO A 46 -16.49 4.52 5.53
C PRO A 46 -17.69 3.66 5.11
N LYS A 47 -17.73 3.16 3.86
CA LYS A 47 -18.75 2.21 3.39
C LYS A 47 -18.42 0.76 3.74
N GLY A 48 -17.31 0.53 4.42
CA GLY A 48 -16.75 -0.78 4.69
C GLY A 48 -15.78 -1.24 3.60
N GLY A 49 -14.82 -2.06 3.99
CA GLY A 49 -13.88 -2.72 3.10
C GLY A 49 -14.49 -3.83 2.24
N TYR A 50 -13.64 -4.56 1.54
CA TYR A 50 -14.02 -5.63 0.62
C TYR A 50 -13.18 -6.89 0.84
N TRP A 51 -13.64 -8.01 0.28
CA TRP A 51 -12.87 -9.25 0.26
C TRP A 51 -12.04 -9.32 -1.02
N ALA A 52 -10.74 -9.55 -0.87
CA ALA A 52 -9.82 -9.76 -1.99
C ALA A 52 -8.77 -10.81 -1.63
N LYS A 53 -8.46 -11.70 -2.57
CA LYS A 53 -7.44 -12.75 -2.42
C LYS A 53 -7.60 -13.57 -1.12
N GLY A 54 -8.84 -13.88 -0.75
CA GLY A 54 -9.15 -14.72 0.43
C GLY A 54 -9.05 -14.00 1.79
N ARG A 55 -8.85 -12.68 1.83
CA ARG A 55 -8.84 -11.91 3.08
C ARG A 55 -9.70 -10.65 2.99
N TYR A 56 -10.16 -10.17 4.13
CA TYR A 56 -10.81 -8.87 4.24
C TYR A 56 -9.76 -7.76 4.12
N VAL A 57 -10.09 -6.73 3.34
CA VAL A 57 -9.28 -5.55 3.09
C VAL A 57 -10.10 -4.32 3.49
N PRO A 58 -9.63 -3.49 4.42
CA PRO A 58 -10.43 -2.40 4.99
C PRO A 58 -10.68 -1.22 4.03
N SER A 59 -9.82 -1.02 3.04
CA SER A 59 -9.98 -0.03 1.98
C SER A 59 -9.03 -0.31 0.81
N LEU A 60 -9.28 0.31 -0.34
CA LEU A 60 -8.36 0.24 -1.48
C LEU A 60 -6.98 0.84 -1.13
N VAL A 61 -6.96 1.88 -0.30
CA VAL A 61 -5.73 2.54 0.15
C VAL A 61 -4.90 1.58 1.02
N ALA A 62 -5.54 0.80 1.89
CA ALA A 62 -4.87 -0.23 2.67
C ALA A 62 -4.30 -1.36 1.80
N GLU A 63 -4.99 -1.76 0.72
CA GLU A 63 -4.43 -2.72 -0.23
C GLU A 63 -3.20 -2.17 -0.97
N ILE A 64 -3.19 -0.87 -1.29
CA ILE A 64 -2.01 -0.20 -1.85
C ILE A 64 -0.85 -0.23 -0.84
N GLY A 65 -1.12 -0.02 0.46
CA GLY A 65 -0.12 -0.17 1.53
C GLY A 65 0.50 -1.57 1.58
N ASP A 66 -0.32 -2.62 1.43
CA ASP A 66 0.18 -3.99 1.38
C ASP A 66 1.01 -4.27 0.11
N CYS A 67 0.58 -3.76 -1.05
CA CYS A 67 1.34 -3.86 -2.29
C CYS A 67 2.70 -3.14 -2.17
N LEU A 68 2.71 -1.98 -1.53
CA LEU A 68 3.91 -1.20 -1.27
C LEU A 68 4.89 -1.95 -0.38
N GLN A 69 4.41 -2.56 0.72
CA GLN A 69 5.24 -3.38 1.60
C GLN A 69 5.90 -4.53 0.85
N GLN A 70 5.12 -5.27 0.05
CA GLN A 70 5.67 -6.36 -0.77
C GLN A 70 6.73 -5.87 -1.74
N HIS A 71 6.54 -4.69 -2.34
CA HIS A 71 7.52 -4.08 -3.23
C HIS A 71 8.80 -3.68 -2.48
N MET A 72 8.68 -3.06 -1.31
CA MET A 72 9.82 -2.68 -0.46
C MET A 72 10.63 -3.88 0.03
N GLN A 73 9.96 -4.99 0.37
CA GLN A 73 10.60 -6.25 0.75
C GLN A 73 11.39 -6.85 -0.42
N ARG A 74 10.81 -6.88 -1.63
CA ARG A 74 11.51 -7.36 -2.84
C ARG A 74 12.77 -6.55 -3.16
N LEU A 75 12.80 -5.27 -2.79
CA LEU A 75 13.95 -4.39 -2.97
C LEU A 75 14.95 -4.41 -1.79
N GLY A 76 14.67 -5.16 -0.72
CA GLY A 76 15.50 -5.20 0.48
C GLY A 76 15.47 -3.91 1.33
N ILE A 77 14.47 -3.05 1.11
CA ILE A 77 14.29 -1.77 1.82
C ILE A 77 13.63 -2.01 3.19
N ALA A 78 12.66 -2.93 3.25
CA ALA A 78 11.95 -3.33 4.46
C ALA A 78 12.27 -4.79 4.80
N GLN A 79 12.35 -5.11 6.10
CA GLN A 79 12.43 -6.50 6.55
C GLN A 79 11.07 -7.19 6.39
N GLU A 80 11.09 -8.51 6.32
CA GLU A 80 9.87 -9.31 6.33
C GLU A 80 9.11 -9.05 7.64
N ASP A 81 7.83 -8.66 7.57
CA ASP A 81 7.00 -8.46 8.77
C ASP A 81 6.78 -9.84 9.42
N GLU A 82 7.56 -10.17 10.46
CA GLU A 82 7.41 -11.38 11.27
C GLU A 82 5.98 -11.52 11.85
N SER A 83 5.30 -10.41 12.08
CA SER A 83 3.91 -10.34 12.55
C SER A 83 2.89 -10.91 11.55
N ALA A 84 3.22 -11.01 10.26
CA ALA A 84 2.38 -11.69 9.26
C ALA A 84 2.45 -13.23 9.36
N LYS A 85 3.52 -13.79 9.93
CA LYS A 85 3.68 -15.24 10.09
C LYS A 85 2.80 -15.81 11.21
N LEU A 86 2.42 -15.00 12.20
CA LEU A 86 1.57 -15.43 13.33
C LEU A 86 0.07 -15.54 13.03
N LYS A 87 -0.40 -15.12 11.84
CA LYS A 87 -1.82 -15.21 11.44
C LYS A 87 -2.13 -16.35 10.46
N GLY A 88 -1.15 -17.23 10.18
CA GLY A 88 -1.27 -18.31 9.20
C GLY A 88 -0.92 -19.71 9.73
N GLY A 89 -0.96 -19.92 11.05
CA GLY A 89 -0.77 -21.22 11.71
C GLY A 89 -2.06 -21.73 12.33
#